data_AF-A0A1G1NRF5-F1
#
_entry.id   AF-A0A1G1NRF5-F1
#
_cell.length_a   1.000
_cell.length_b   1.000
_cell.length_c   1.000
_cell.angle_alpha   90.00
_cell.angle_beta   90.00
_cell.angle_gamma   90.00
#
_symmetry.space_group_name_H-M   'P 1'
#
loop_
_entity.id
_entity.type
_entity.pdbx_description
1 polymer ?
#
loop_
_entity_poly.entity_id
_entity_poly.type
_entity_poly.pdbx_seq_one_letter_code
_entity_poly.pdbx_strand_id
1 'polypeptide(L)'
;MACGICFALPELSLPQGNEYNLGRLEEGKIYARGFSIKNIGDDELKLKAVRVGCGCTTITYPKNKVRVLPNQAIEVKFTFNTEGMEGEHTKYIYIESNDPDEPIIKVKLICNVERQSAAVISRFLSFGLFTVLGAGLIDGFNPCAFTVLVFFISFLSFVGYRKLELLVLGAVFIFSVFVTYILIGIGLFKFIQSLEVFSLLSKIIYLGTAVLAIILGIYSLYDWYIYKKTGNPEEIKLKLPQFIKKKIQRIIQDTTRNRRRTLIDLAIAVFVSGFIVSLLESVCTGQTYVPTIAYVLKTSSLRGKAFFYLALYNLMFILPLVIIFLAALRGVTSEMFSKMARRHLQAVKLLTAALFFLLAFLLFIAK
;
A
#
# COMPACT_ATOMS: atom_id res chain seq x y z
N MET A 1 37.61 49.76 42.04
CA MET A 1 37.10 48.47 41.52
C MET A 1 35.59 48.48 41.69
N ALA A 2 34.84 48.78 40.63
CA ALA A 2 33.39 48.62 40.66
C ALA A 2 33.11 47.12 40.49
N CYS A 3 32.72 46.46 41.57
CA CYS A 3 32.14 45.11 41.51
C CYS A 3 30.78 45.25 40.80
N GLY A 4 30.79 45.06 39.47
CA GLY A 4 29.56 45.02 38.70
C GLY A 4 28.69 43.88 39.21
N ILE A 5 27.49 44.21 39.67
CA ILE A 5 26.48 43.23 40.06
C ILE A 5 26.11 42.48 38.77
N CYS A 6 26.58 41.24 38.63
CA CYS A 6 26.16 40.36 37.55
C CYS A 6 24.77 39.84 37.90
N PHE A 7 23.73 40.48 37.36
CA PHE A 7 22.37 39.99 37.52
C PHE A 7 22.20 38.74 36.66
N ALA A 8 21.63 37.66 37.22
CA ALA A 8 21.20 36.51 36.44
C ALA A 8 20.08 36.98 35.48
N LEU A 9 20.19 36.62 34.21
CA LEU A 9 19.24 37.02 33.18
C LEU A 9 18.74 35.80 32.40
N PRO A 10 17.45 35.74 32.05
CA PRO A 10 16.94 34.71 31.15
C PRO A 10 17.36 35.03 29.72
N GLU A 11 17.70 34.00 28.94
CA GLU A 11 18.06 34.14 27.53
C GLU A 11 17.42 33.01 26.71
N LEU A 12 16.60 33.38 25.73
CA LEU A 12 15.87 32.44 24.89
C LEU A 12 16.69 32.07 23.66
N SER A 13 16.94 30.77 23.47
CA SER A 13 17.53 30.22 22.26
C SER A 13 16.57 29.31 21.51
N LEU A 14 16.59 29.42 20.18
CA LEU A 14 16.00 28.47 19.24
C LEU A 14 17.13 27.61 18.64
N PRO A 15 17.34 26.38 19.11
CA PRO A 15 18.45 25.55 18.65
C PRO A 15 18.42 25.25 17.14
N GLN A 16 17.23 25.25 16.54
CA GLN A 16 17.03 25.02 15.10
C GLN A 16 17.10 26.32 14.26
N GLY A 17 17.30 27.47 14.90
CA GLY A 17 17.16 28.78 14.28
C GLY A 17 15.72 29.28 14.25
N ASN A 18 15.55 30.50 13.73
CA ASN A 18 14.30 31.24 13.64
C ASN A 18 13.58 31.08 12.29
N GLU A 19 14.15 30.31 11.34
CA GLU A 19 13.48 29.90 10.11
C GLU A 19 13.20 28.40 10.11
N TYR A 20 11.93 28.03 9.89
CA TYR A 20 11.48 26.65 9.89
C TYR A 20 10.81 26.30 8.56
N ASN A 21 11.47 25.46 7.78
CA ASN A 21 10.97 25.01 6.49
C ASN A 21 10.05 23.79 6.67
N LEU A 22 8.76 23.96 6.42
CA LEU A 22 7.76 22.88 6.47
C LEU A 22 7.78 22.01 5.21
N GLY A 23 8.53 22.42 4.19
CA GLY A 23 8.67 21.74 2.92
C GLY A 23 7.44 21.89 2.03
N ARG A 24 7.21 20.87 1.20
CA ARG A 24 6.04 20.77 0.32
C ARG A 24 4.87 20.15 1.09
N LEU A 25 3.75 20.85 1.10
CA LEU A 25 2.53 20.44 1.76
C LEU A 25 1.42 20.26 0.72
N GLU A 26 0.61 19.23 0.87
CA GLU A 26 -0.63 19.09 0.11
C GLU A 26 -1.73 20.00 0.68
N GLU A 27 -2.45 20.68 -0.20
CA GLU A 27 -3.64 21.51 0.10
C GLU A 27 -4.76 20.69 0.78
N GLY A 28 -5.51 21.34 1.67
CA GLY A 28 -6.65 20.74 2.38
C GLY A 28 -6.29 19.75 3.51
N LYS A 29 -5.00 19.65 3.88
CA LYS A 29 -4.53 18.83 5.02
C LYS A 29 -4.13 19.68 6.23
N ILE A 30 -4.20 19.06 7.42
CA ILE A 30 -3.70 19.62 8.68
C ILE A 30 -2.39 18.93 9.07
N TYR A 31 -1.33 19.70 9.26
CA TYR A 31 -0.01 19.19 9.63
C TYR A 31 0.32 19.54 11.08
N ALA A 32 0.56 18.52 11.91
CA ALA A 32 1.13 18.71 13.25
C ALA A 32 2.67 18.82 13.15
N ARG A 33 3.24 19.85 13.80
CA ARG A 33 4.66 20.16 13.80
C ARG A 33 5.08 20.72 15.15
N GLY A 34 6.38 20.80 15.39
CA GLY A 34 6.93 21.48 16.55
C GLY A 34 8.39 21.88 16.37
N PHE A 35 8.84 22.78 17.23
CA PHE A 35 10.23 23.23 17.34
C PHE A 35 10.57 23.42 18.82
N SER A 36 11.86 23.46 19.16
CA SER A 36 12.31 23.56 20.54
C SER A 36 12.69 24.99 20.90
N ILE A 37 12.37 25.37 22.14
CA ILE A 37 12.86 26.57 22.80
C ILE A 37 13.74 26.13 23.95
N LYS A 38 14.91 26.73 24.11
CA LYS A 38 15.83 26.46 25.21
C LYS A 38 16.12 27.74 25.99
N ASN A 39 16.16 27.65 27.31
CA ASN A 39 16.73 28.71 28.14
C ASN A 39 18.23 28.47 28.26
N ILE A 40 19.04 29.38 27.72
CA ILE A 40 20.51 29.35 27.82
C ILE A 40 21.05 30.35 28.83
N GLY A 41 20.18 31.18 29.41
CA GLY A 41 20.54 32.11 30.48
C GLY A 41 20.53 31.45 31.86
N ASP A 42 20.85 32.28 32.85
CA ASP A 42 21.09 31.86 34.23
C ASP A 42 19.91 32.11 35.18
N ASP A 43 18.80 32.68 34.68
CA ASP A 43 17.54 32.88 35.42
C ASP A 43 16.33 32.22 34.73
N GLU A 44 15.18 32.14 35.40
CA GLU A 44 13.96 31.52 34.85
C GLU A 44 13.39 32.29 33.64
N LEU A 45 13.31 31.61 32.49
CA LEU A 45 12.64 32.12 31.30
C LEU A 45 11.13 31.87 31.40
N LYS A 46 10.34 32.94 31.37
CA LYS A 46 8.88 32.94 31.41
C LYS A 46 8.32 33.20 30.02
N LEU A 47 7.75 32.17 29.41
CA LEU A 47 6.98 32.30 28.18
C LEU A 47 5.60 32.87 28.53
N LYS A 48 5.37 34.13 28.14
CA LYS A 48 4.13 34.88 28.41
C LYS A 48 3.01 34.48 27.47
N ALA A 49 3.33 34.30 26.19
CA ALA A 49 2.40 33.87 25.16
C ALA A 49 3.15 33.31 23.95
N VAL A 50 2.53 32.36 23.25
CA VAL A 50 2.94 31.95 21.90
C VAL A 50 1.77 32.24 20.98
N ARG A 51 1.93 33.18 20.05
CA ARG A 51 0.86 33.69 19.17
C ARG A 51 1.17 33.39 17.71
N VAL A 52 0.13 33.29 16.91
CA VAL A 52 0.23 33.06 15.46
C VAL A 52 -0.11 34.35 14.72
N GLY A 53 0.56 34.60 13.60
CA GLY A 53 0.25 35.73 12.71
C GLY A 53 -0.89 35.46 11.71
N CYS A 54 -1.33 34.21 11.54
CA CYS A 54 -2.44 33.81 10.66
C CYS A 54 -3.42 32.88 11.39
N GLY A 55 -4.68 32.88 10.96
CA GLY A 55 -5.66 31.88 11.38
C GLY A 55 -5.38 30.45 10.87
N CYS A 56 -4.44 30.31 9.94
CA CYS A 56 -4.02 29.02 9.37
C CYS A 56 -3.16 28.16 10.31
N THR A 57 -2.70 28.73 11.43
CA THR A 57 -1.85 28.03 12.42
C THR A 57 -2.53 28.04 13.77
N THR A 58 -2.42 26.96 14.55
CA THR A 58 -2.93 26.89 15.92
C THR A 58 -1.87 26.29 16.82
N ILE A 59 -1.57 26.95 17.95
CA ILE A 59 -0.65 26.41 18.95
C ILE A 59 -1.38 25.35 19.77
N THR A 60 -0.88 24.12 19.75
CA THR A 60 -1.42 23.02 20.55
C THR A 60 -0.71 22.89 21.90
N TYR A 61 0.55 23.31 21.98
CA TYR A 61 1.32 23.39 23.23
C TYR A 61 2.47 24.40 23.10
N PRO A 62 2.78 25.21 24.14
CA PRO A 62 2.03 25.37 25.38
C PRO A 62 0.77 26.24 25.19
N LYS A 63 -0.33 25.90 25.88
CA LYS A 63 -1.58 26.69 25.84
C LYS A 63 -1.63 27.86 26.83
N ASN A 64 -0.84 27.75 27.90
CA ASN A 64 -0.78 28.72 28.99
C ASN A 64 0.66 29.20 29.17
N LYS A 65 0.86 30.16 30.08
CA LYS A 65 2.19 30.61 30.49
C LYS A 65 3.01 29.44 31.03
N VAL A 66 4.27 29.33 30.61
CA VAL A 66 5.19 28.27 31.06
C VAL A 66 6.52 28.88 31.49
N ARG A 67 7.16 28.24 32.46
CA ARG A 67 8.50 28.58 32.94
C ARG A 67 9.48 27.54 32.45
N VAL A 68 10.64 27.98 31.99
CA VAL A 68 11.74 27.13 31.51
C VAL A 68 12.96 27.44 32.38
N LEU A 69 13.40 26.47 33.17
CA LEU A 69 14.57 26.66 34.05
C LEU A 69 15.85 26.80 33.22
N PRO A 70 16.92 27.40 33.79
CA PRO A 70 18.23 27.46 33.14
C PRO A 70 18.66 26.11 32.56
N ASN A 71 19.19 26.13 31.34
CA ASN A 71 19.62 24.97 30.56
C ASN A 71 18.53 23.96 30.17
N GLN A 72 17.26 24.19 30.50
CA GLN A 72 16.15 23.33 30.08
C GLN A 72 15.56 23.77 28.73
N ALA A 73 14.92 22.81 28.06
CA ALA A 73 14.22 23.02 26.80
C ALA A 73 12.75 22.61 26.90
N ILE A 74 11.92 23.31 26.15
CA ILE A 74 10.51 22.99 25.96
C ILE A 74 10.20 22.92 24.46
N GLU A 75 9.32 22.00 24.09
CA GLU A 75 8.82 21.90 22.72
C GLU A 75 7.58 22.79 22.55
N VAL A 76 7.53 23.56 21.47
CA VAL A 76 6.31 24.24 21.01
C VAL A 76 5.70 23.38 19.92
N LYS A 77 4.44 22.96 20.11
CA LYS A 77 3.67 22.17 19.14
C LYS A 77 2.56 23.02 18.53
N PHE A 78 2.37 22.86 17.23
CA PHE A 78 1.34 23.57 16.47
C PHE A 78 0.74 22.71 15.37
N THR A 79 -0.47 23.06 14.94
CA THR A 79 -1.12 22.53 13.75
C THR A 79 -1.19 23.60 12.67
N PHE A 80 -0.93 23.22 11.42
CA PHE A 80 -0.97 24.09 10.25
C PHE A 80 -2.04 23.59 9.28
N ASN A 81 -3.11 24.37 9.09
CA ASN A 81 -4.17 24.08 8.13
C ASN A 81 -3.83 24.71 6.78
N THR A 82 -3.78 23.89 5.74
CA THR A 82 -3.45 24.28 4.35
C THR A 82 -4.67 24.50 3.47
N GLU A 83 -5.88 24.40 4.02
CA GLU A 83 -7.13 24.60 3.29
C GLU A 83 -7.16 25.98 2.59
N GLY A 84 -7.39 25.95 1.28
CA GLY A 84 -7.46 27.16 0.45
C GLY A 84 -6.11 27.81 0.14
N MET A 85 -4.98 27.14 0.43
CA MET A 85 -3.63 27.65 0.15
C MET A 85 -3.05 27.02 -1.12
N GLU A 86 -2.33 27.82 -1.93
CA GLU A 86 -1.59 27.36 -3.11
C GLU A 86 -0.30 28.19 -3.28
N GLY A 87 0.80 27.56 -3.71
CA GLY A 87 2.09 28.21 -3.93
C GLY A 87 2.94 28.41 -2.67
N GLU A 88 3.93 29.29 -2.74
CA GLU A 88 4.82 29.58 -1.62
C GLU A 88 4.16 30.48 -0.57
N HIS A 89 4.26 30.11 0.71
CA HIS A 89 3.73 30.86 1.83
C HIS A 89 4.79 31.05 2.90
N THR A 90 4.84 32.27 3.44
CA THR A 90 5.60 32.59 4.65
C THR A 90 4.64 33.01 5.76
N LYS A 91 4.70 32.34 6.91
CA LYS A 91 3.88 32.62 8.10
C LYS A 91 4.78 32.83 9.32
N TYR A 92 4.24 33.38 10.39
CA TYR A 92 5.00 33.72 11.58
C TYR A 92 4.33 33.22 12.86
N ILE A 93 5.16 32.69 13.76
CA ILE A 93 4.82 32.43 15.17
C ILE A 93 5.63 33.43 16.01
N TYR A 94 4.97 34.09 16.94
CA TYR A 94 5.55 35.07 17.86
C TYR A 94 5.63 34.47 19.26
N ILE A 95 6.80 34.52 19.88
CA ILE A 95 7.04 34.03 21.23
C ILE A 95 7.32 35.24 22.12
N GLU A 96 6.42 35.52 23.05
CA GLU A 96 6.58 36.60 24.03
C GLU A 96 7.21 36.04 25.31
N SER A 97 8.30 36.64 25.78
CA SER A 97 9.04 36.18 26.96
C SER A 97 9.41 37.34 27.92
N ASN A 98 10.15 37.02 28.99
CA ASN A 98 10.83 37.98 29.86
C ASN A 98 12.33 38.12 29.54
N ASP A 99 12.78 37.64 28.38
CA ASP A 99 14.11 37.92 27.87
C ASP A 99 14.27 39.44 27.69
N PRO A 100 15.29 40.07 28.30
CA PRO A 100 15.46 41.52 28.26
C PRO A 100 15.96 42.01 26.90
N ASP A 101 16.70 41.19 26.16
CA ASP A 101 17.33 41.55 24.89
C ASP A 101 16.36 41.31 23.73
N GLU A 102 15.62 40.20 23.76
CA GLU A 102 14.62 39.88 22.74
C GLU A 102 13.27 39.42 23.35
N PRO A 103 12.45 40.36 23.85
CA PRO A 103 11.20 40.03 24.54
C PRO A 103 10.13 39.42 23.62
N ILE A 104 10.27 39.58 22.30
CA ILE A 104 9.40 38.97 21.29
C ILE A 104 10.26 38.39 20.16
N ILE A 105 10.38 37.06 20.12
CA ILE A 105 11.06 36.35 19.04
C ILE A 105 10.06 35.97 17.94
N LYS A 106 10.47 36.14 16.68
CA LYS A 106 9.68 35.76 15.50
C LYS A 106 10.25 34.50 14.87
N VAL A 107 9.43 33.45 14.82
CA VAL A 107 9.74 32.21 14.08
C VAL A 107 9.03 32.25 12.74
N LYS A 108 9.81 32.24 11.65
CA LYS A 108 9.33 32.24 10.27
C LYS A 108 9.09 30.82 9.81
N LEU A 109 7.86 30.51 9.41
CA LEU A 109 7.48 29.26 8.78
C LEU A 109 7.45 29.45 7.27
N ILE A 110 8.17 28.61 6.52
CA ILE A 110 8.20 28.65 5.05
C ILE A 110 7.62 27.33 4.54
N CYS A 111 6.67 27.39 3.60
CA CYS A 111 6.14 26.20 2.95
C CYS A 111 5.77 26.48 1.49
N ASN A 112 5.67 25.42 0.70
CA ASN A 112 5.05 25.46 -0.62
C ASN A 112 3.84 24.53 -0.60
N VAL A 113 2.64 25.08 -0.77
CA VAL A 113 1.39 24.32 -0.78
C VAL A 113 1.03 23.96 -2.22
N GLU A 114 1.07 22.68 -2.53
CA GLU A 114 0.67 22.16 -3.83
C GLU A 114 -0.81 21.78 -3.77
N ARG A 115 -1.59 22.30 -4.73
CA ARG A 115 -2.97 21.85 -4.93
C ARG A 115 -2.97 20.35 -5.15
N GLN A 116 -3.91 19.61 -4.55
CA GLN A 116 -3.94 18.15 -4.64
C GLN A 116 -3.88 17.64 -6.09
N SER A 117 -4.46 18.39 -7.04
CA SER A 117 -4.37 18.13 -8.48
C SER A 117 -2.94 18.25 -9.05
N ALA A 118 -2.19 19.28 -8.65
CA ALA A 118 -0.84 19.55 -9.11
C ALA A 118 0.18 18.51 -8.59
N ALA A 119 0.06 18.11 -7.31
CA ALA A 119 0.92 17.08 -6.71
C ALA A 119 0.75 15.70 -7.39
N VAL A 120 -0.48 15.34 -7.76
CA VAL A 120 -0.76 14.09 -8.49
C VAL A 120 -0.20 14.15 -9.91
N ILE A 121 -0.29 15.31 -10.57
CA ILE A 121 0.26 15.53 -11.91
C ILE A 121 1.79 15.50 -11.89
N SER A 122 2.45 16.15 -10.92
CA SER A 122 3.92 16.14 -10.79
C SER A 122 4.46 14.73 -10.57
N ARG A 123 3.78 13.94 -9.72
CA ARG A 123 4.08 12.51 -9.53
C ARG A 123 3.90 11.71 -10.81
N PHE A 124 2.83 11.93 -11.57
CA PHE A 124 2.64 11.28 -12.87
C PHE A 124 3.73 11.65 -13.89
N LEU A 125 4.16 12.91 -13.92
CA LEU A 125 5.23 13.37 -14.82
C LEU A 125 6.59 12.75 -14.45
N SER A 126 6.81 12.43 -13.18
CA SER A 126 7.99 11.69 -12.73
C SER A 126 8.01 10.21 -13.16
N PHE A 127 6.89 9.67 -13.64
CA PHE A 127 6.85 8.28 -14.09
C PHE A 127 7.61 8.13 -15.41
N GLY A 128 8.77 7.47 -15.30
CA GLY A 128 9.51 6.96 -16.44
C GLY A 128 8.86 5.71 -17.03
N LEU A 129 9.15 5.44 -18.30
CA LEU A 129 8.68 4.22 -18.99
C LEU A 129 9.07 2.95 -18.23
N PHE A 130 10.32 2.86 -17.78
CA PHE A 130 10.84 1.72 -17.02
C PHE A 130 10.19 1.55 -15.65
N THR A 131 9.81 2.66 -15.00
CA THR A 131 9.09 2.62 -13.73
C THR A 131 7.72 1.99 -13.91
N VAL A 132 6.99 2.36 -14.98
CA VAL A 132 5.67 1.80 -15.28
C VAL A 132 5.77 0.32 -15.66
N LEU A 133 6.77 -0.04 -16.49
CA LEU A 133 7.03 -1.43 -16.86
C LEU A 133 7.35 -2.30 -15.65
N GLY A 134 8.29 -1.84 -14.81
CA GLY A 134 8.71 -2.54 -13.61
C GLY A 134 7.58 -2.66 -12.59
N ALA A 135 6.81 -1.59 -12.38
CA ALA A 135 5.66 -1.62 -11.48
C ALA A 135 4.60 -2.64 -11.94
N GLY A 136 4.25 -2.63 -13.23
CA GLY A 136 3.30 -3.61 -13.78
C GLY A 136 3.81 -5.04 -13.66
N LEU A 137 5.10 -5.28 -13.93
CA LEU A 137 5.69 -6.62 -13.82
C LEU A 137 5.72 -7.12 -12.36
N ILE A 138 6.12 -6.26 -11.42
CA ILE A 138 6.15 -6.57 -9.99
C ILE A 138 4.74 -6.89 -9.49
N ASP A 139 3.74 -6.10 -9.90
CA ASP A 139 2.34 -6.35 -9.56
C ASP A 139 1.83 -7.66 -10.20
N GLY A 140 2.30 -7.99 -11.42
CA GLY A 140 1.96 -9.24 -12.10
C GLY A 140 2.43 -10.51 -11.38
N PHE A 141 3.40 -10.41 -10.46
CA PHE A 141 3.81 -11.50 -9.56
C PHE A 141 2.93 -11.56 -8.29
N ASN A 142 1.64 -11.23 -8.41
CA ASN A 142 0.70 -11.31 -7.31
C ASN A 142 0.44 -12.78 -6.90
N PRO A 143 0.71 -13.16 -5.63
CA PRO A 143 0.49 -14.53 -5.16
C PRO A 143 -0.97 -14.98 -5.29
N CYS A 144 -1.95 -14.05 -5.28
CA CYS A 144 -3.37 -14.36 -5.44
C CYS A 144 -3.68 -14.84 -6.88
N ALA A 145 -3.35 -14.02 -7.89
CA ALA A 145 -3.61 -14.31 -9.31
C ALA A 145 -2.91 -15.58 -9.74
N PHE A 146 -1.66 -15.72 -9.31
CA PHE A 146 -0.84 -16.89 -9.57
C PHE A 146 -1.52 -18.16 -9.04
N THR A 147 -1.96 -18.15 -7.77
CA THR A 147 -2.54 -19.33 -7.13
C THR A 147 -3.85 -19.74 -7.81
N VAL A 148 -4.70 -18.77 -8.15
CA VAL A 148 -5.97 -19.04 -8.83
C VAL A 148 -5.73 -19.64 -10.20
N LEU A 149 -4.83 -19.06 -11.01
CA LEU A 149 -4.52 -19.55 -12.34
C LEU A 149 -3.92 -20.97 -12.32
N VAL A 150 -2.96 -21.23 -11.42
CA VAL A 150 -2.34 -22.55 -11.29
C VAL A 150 -3.34 -23.59 -10.81
N PHE A 151 -4.17 -23.27 -9.81
CA PHE A 151 -5.22 -24.17 -9.34
C PHE A 151 -6.23 -24.46 -10.45
N PHE A 152 -6.60 -23.43 -11.21
CA PHE A 152 -7.53 -23.54 -12.31
C PHE A 152 -7.00 -24.45 -13.43
N ILE A 153 -5.75 -24.25 -13.87
CA ILE A 153 -5.13 -25.09 -14.89
C ILE A 153 -4.94 -26.53 -14.38
N SER A 154 -4.50 -26.70 -13.12
CA SER A 154 -4.36 -28.03 -12.51
C SER A 154 -5.69 -28.77 -12.43
N PHE A 155 -6.76 -28.06 -12.11
CA PHE A 155 -8.11 -28.61 -12.08
C PHE A 155 -8.57 -29.06 -13.46
N LEU A 156 -8.48 -28.18 -14.47
CA LEU A 156 -8.90 -28.50 -15.84
C LEU A 156 -8.09 -29.64 -16.45
N SER A 157 -6.78 -29.71 -16.17
CA SER A 157 -5.93 -30.81 -16.60
C SER A 157 -6.32 -32.13 -15.94
N PHE A 158 -6.76 -32.11 -14.68
CA PHE A 158 -7.19 -33.31 -13.96
C PHE A 158 -8.55 -33.82 -14.45
N VAL A 159 -9.45 -32.93 -14.86
CA VAL A 159 -10.76 -33.30 -15.44
C VAL A 159 -10.62 -33.88 -16.87
N GLY A 160 -9.44 -33.75 -17.49
CA GLY A 160 -9.17 -34.33 -18.81
C GLY A 160 -9.65 -33.45 -19.98
N TYR A 161 -9.80 -32.14 -19.76
CA TYR A 161 -10.07 -31.20 -20.85
C TYR A 161 -8.92 -31.19 -21.87
N ARG A 162 -9.26 -31.03 -23.14
CA ARG A 162 -8.29 -30.96 -24.24
C ARG A 162 -7.47 -29.68 -24.15
N LYS A 163 -6.25 -29.68 -24.70
CA LYS A 163 -5.37 -28.51 -24.76
C LYS A 163 -6.04 -27.25 -25.33
N LEU A 164 -6.92 -27.40 -26.33
CA LEU A 164 -7.70 -26.29 -26.88
C LEU A 164 -8.75 -25.73 -25.90
N GLU A 165 -9.41 -26.60 -25.13
CA GLU A 165 -10.39 -26.18 -24.12
C GLU A 165 -9.69 -25.45 -22.97
N LEU A 166 -8.52 -25.95 -22.55
CA LEU A 166 -7.61 -25.27 -21.62
C LEU A 166 -7.16 -23.90 -22.15
N LEU A 167 -6.81 -23.81 -23.44
CA LEU A 167 -6.40 -22.57 -24.10
C LEU A 167 -7.50 -21.51 -24.01
N VAL A 168 -8.73 -21.87 -24.39
CA VAL A 168 -9.89 -20.97 -24.35
C VAL A 168 -10.15 -20.49 -22.92
N LEU A 169 -10.22 -21.41 -21.96
CA LEU A 169 -10.59 -21.05 -20.58
C LEU A 169 -9.50 -20.18 -19.91
N GLY A 170 -8.22 -20.47 -20.11
CA GLY A 170 -7.16 -19.61 -19.58
C GLY A 170 -7.07 -18.26 -20.31
N ALA A 171 -7.35 -18.21 -21.61
CA ALA A 171 -7.45 -16.93 -22.33
C ALA A 171 -8.60 -16.07 -21.80
N VAL A 172 -9.75 -16.68 -21.49
CA VAL A 172 -10.90 -15.98 -20.87
C VAL A 172 -10.54 -15.44 -19.49
N PHE A 173 -9.81 -16.21 -18.67
CA PHE A 173 -9.33 -15.75 -17.37
C PHE A 173 -8.41 -14.53 -17.51
N ILE A 174 -7.39 -14.64 -18.35
CA ILE A 174 -6.42 -13.57 -18.60
C ILE A 174 -7.12 -12.31 -19.16
N PHE A 175 -8.05 -12.50 -20.09
CA PHE A 175 -8.85 -11.41 -20.64
C PHE A 175 -9.72 -10.73 -19.58
N SER A 176 -10.36 -11.50 -18.70
CA SER A 176 -11.13 -10.96 -17.57
C SER A 176 -10.26 -10.09 -16.67
N VAL A 177 -9.07 -10.57 -16.33
CA VAL A 177 -8.09 -9.82 -15.53
C VAL A 177 -7.69 -8.50 -16.22
N PHE A 178 -7.37 -8.55 -17.52
CA PHE A 178 -7.03 -7.36 -18.33
C PHE A 178 -8.14 -6.31 -18.32
N VAL A 179 -9.36 -6.73 -18.65
CA VAL A 179 -10.50 -5.82 -18.73
C VAL A 179 -10.79 -5.22 -17.37
N THR A 180 -10.74 -6.03 -16.31
CA THR A 180 -11.01 -5.55 -14.94
C THR A 180 -10.02 -4.48 -14.51
N TYR A 181 -8.72 -4.67 -14.75
CA TYR A 181 -7.70 -3.67 -14.40
C TYR A 181 -7.79 -2.39 -15.25
N ILE A 182 -8.17 -2.48 -16.53
CA ILE A 182 -8.49 -1.29 -17.32
C ILE A 182 -9.72 -0.56 -16.76
N LEU A 183 -10.79 -1.28 -16.42
CA LEU A 183 -12.00 -0.70 -15.83
C LEU A 183 -11.71 0.01 -14.49
N ILE A 184 -10.87 -0.60 -13.66
CA ILE A 184 -10.38 0.00 -12.41
C ILE A 184 -9.60 1.28 -12.72
N GLY A 185 -8.67 1.24 -13.69
CA GLY A 185 -7.86 2.39 -14.09
C GLY A 185 -8.63 3.55 -14.74
N ILE A 186 -9.70 3.26 -15.48
CA ILE A 186 -10.60 4.30 -16.03
C ILE A 186 -11.48 4.92 -14.94
N GLY A 187 -11.57 4.29 -13.77
CA GLY A 187 -12.23 4.83 -12.60
C GLY A 187 -13.64 4.31 -12.37
N LEU A 188 -14.01 3.17 -12.97
CA LEU A 188 -15.26 2.47 -12.60
C LEU A 188 -15.30 2.17 -11.10
N PHE A 189 -14.13 1.96 -10.48
CA PHE A 189 -13.98 1.66 -9.06
C PHE A 189 -13.88 2.91 -8.16
N LYS A 190 -13.84 4.12 -8.73
CA LYS A 190 -13.69 5.37 -7.96
C LYS A 190 -14.92 5.69 -7.10
N PHE A 191 -16.10 5.22 -7.53
CA PHE A 191 -17.33 5.30 -6.74
C PHE A 191 -17.25 4.42 -5.47
N ILE A 192 -16.61 3.26 -5.56
CA ILE A 192 -16.49 2.31 -4.44
C ILE A 192 -15.45 2.81 -3.42
N GLN A 193 -14.36 3.43 -3.87
CA GLN A 193 -13.31 3.98 -2.99
C GLN A 193 -13.66 5.32 -2.31
N SER A 194 -14.66 6.04 -2.83
CA SER A 194 -15.10 7.33 -2.27
C SER A 194 -16.03 7.20 -1.06
N LEU A 195 -16.45 5.98 -0.71
CA LEU A 195 -17.29 5.71 0.46
C LEU A 195 -16.40 5.60 1.70
N GLU A 196 -16.75 6.27 2.80
CA GLU A 196 -16.03 6.14 4.09
C GLU A 196 -15.95 4.68 4.58
N VAL A 197 -16.94 3.86 4.20
CA VAL A 197 -16.98 2.41 4.42
C VAL A 197 -15.75 1.70 3.82
N PHE A 198 -15.17 2.22 2.74
CA PHE A 198 -14.02 1.62 2.07
C PHE A 198 -12.74 1.69 2.91
N SER A 199 -12.54 2.75 3.70
CA SER A 199 -11.40 2.86 4.62
C SER A 199 -11.48 1.79 5.72
N LEU A 200 -12.69 1.56 6.27
CA LEU A 200 -12.93 0.51 7.25
C LEU A 200 -12.79 -0.89 6.63
N LEU A 201 -13.39 -1.08 5.46
CA LEU A 201 -13.36 -2.36 4.73
C LEU A 201 -11.95 -2.73 4.29
N SER A 202 -11.17 -1.77 3.77
CA SER A 202 -9.78 -1.97 3.40
C SER A 202 -8.95 -2.36 4.62
N LYS A 203 -9.11 -1.68 5.77
CA LYS A 203 -8.45 -2.06 7.02
C LYS A 203 -8.83 -3.47 7.49
N ILE A 204 -10.11 -3.85 7.38
CA ILE A 204 -10.59 -5.19 7.74
C ILE A 204 -9.99 -6.25 6.80
N ILE A 205 -10.00 -6.01 5.48
CA ILE A 205 -9.40 -6.92 4.48
C ILE A 205 -7.90 -7.04 4.71
N TYR A 206 -7.21 -5.93 4.99
CA TYR A 206 -5.77 -5.91 5.21
C TYR A 206 -5.38 -6.67 6.48
N LEU A 207 -6.07 -6.39 7.59
CA LEU A 207 -5.89 -7.11 8.86
C LEU A 207 -6.26 -8.59 8.70
N GLY A 208 -7.36 -8.89 8.02
CA GLY A 208 -7.82 -10.24 7.74
C GLY A 208 -6.81 -11.02 6.90
N THR A 209 -6.23 -10.40 5.88
CA THR A 209 -5.20 -11.00 5.02
C THR A 209 -3.92 -11.24 5.81
N ALA A 210 -3.50 -10.30 6.67
CA ALA A 210 -2.34 -10.47 7.54
C ALA A 210 -2.53 -11.63 8.54
N VAL A 211 -3.69 -11.69 9.20
CA VAL A 211 -4.05 -12.80 10.12
C VAL A 211 -4.10 -14.12 9.36
N LEU A 212 -4.73 -14.16 8.19
CA LEU A 212 -4.78 -15.35 7.35
C LEU A 212 -3.37 -15.79 6.93
N ALA A 213 -2.50 -14.86 6.53
CA ALA A 213 -1.12 -15.15 6.19
C ALA A 213 -0.34 -15.72 7.39
N ILE A 214 -0.51 -15.19 8.60
CA ILE A 214 0.08 -15.77 9.82
C ILE A 214 -0.40 -17.20 10.05
N ILE A 215 -1.72 -17.44 9.95
CA ILE A 215 -2.30 -18.78 10.11
C ILE A 215 -1.71 -19.74 9.07
N LEU A 216 -1.70 -19.35 7.79
CA LEU A 216 -1.14 -20.16 6.71
C LEU A 216 0.37 -20.40 6.87
N GLY A 217 1.11 -19.42 7.38
CA GLY A 217 2.53 -19.53 7.72
C GLY A 217 2.79 -20.55 8.84
N ILE A 218 2.01 -20.49 9.93
CA ILE A 218 2.08 -21.44 11.05
C ILE A 218 1.75 -22.86 10.57
N TYR A 219 0.68 -23.03 9.80
CA TYR A 219 0.33 -24.35 9.25
C TYR A 219 1.40 -24.86 8.26
N SER A 220 2.03 -23.98 7.48
CA SER A 220 3.12 -24.36 6.57
C SER A 220 4.39 -24.78 7.32
N LEU A 221 4.73 -24.13 8.45
CA LEU A 221 5.80 -24.57 9.37
C LEU A 221 5.47 -25.90 10.04
N TYR A 222 4.22 -26.07 10.48
CA TYR A 222 3.75 -27.32 11.07
C TYR A 222 3.86 -28.48 10.07
N ASP A 223 3.43 -28.26 8.83
CA ASP A 223 3.55 -29.23 7.74
C ASP A 223 5.00 -29.57 7.43
N TRP A 224 5.90 -28.57 7.46
CA TRP A 224 7.34 -28.79 7.31
C TRP A 224 7.89 -29.68 8.44
N TYR A 225 7.51 -29.39 9.69
CA TYR A 225 7.97 -30.13 10.86
C TYR A 225 7.48 -31.57 10.86
N ILE A 226 6.18 -31.80 10.59
CA ILE A 226 5.61 -33.15 10.48
C ILE A 226 6.28 -33.91 9.35
N TYR A 227 6.39 -33.32 8.15
CA TYR A 227 6.99 -34.01 7.02
C TYR A 227 8.48 -34.33 7.24
N LYS A 228 9.22 -33.47 7.96
CA LYS A 228 10.60 -33.75 8.39
C LYS A 228 10.67 -34.93 9.37
N LYS A 229 9.66 -35.10 10.23
CA LYS A 229 9.61 -36.15 11.26
C LYS A 229 9.08 -37.49 10.72
N THR A 230 8.08 -37.49 9.85
CA THR A 230 7.37 -38.71 9.43
C THR A 230 7.65 -39.13 7.99
N GLY A 231 8.17 -38.23 7.15
CA GLY A 231 8.44 -38.50 5.73
C GLY A 231 7.19 -38.76 4.89
N ASN A 232 6.00 -38.77 5.50
CA ASN A 232 4.75 -39.13 4.86
C ASN A 232 4.00 -37.87 4.38
N PRO A 233 3.77 -37.70 3.06
CA PRO A 233 3.00 -36.58 2.52
C PRO A 233 1.53 -36.58 2.97
N GLU A 234 1.02 -37.71 3.47
CA GLU A 234 -0.38 -37.83 3.89
C GLU A 234 -0.67 -37.21 5.26
N GLU A 235 0.33 -36.84 6.06
CA GLU A 235 0.09 -36.21 7.37
C GLU A 235 0.06 -34.67 7.31
N ILE A 236 0.33 -34.11 6.12
CA ILE A 236 0.28 -32.68 5.83
C ILE A 236 -1.16 -32.17 5.97
N LYS A 237 -1.38 -31.11 6.77
CA LYS A 237 -2.71 -30.53 7.04
C LYS A 237 -3.18 -29.60 5.94
N LEU A 238 -2.31 -28.78 5.32
CA LEU A 238 -2.67 -27.97 4.15
C LEU A 238 -2.74 -28.85 2.90
N LYS A 239 -3.80 -29.65 2.81
CA LYS A 239 -4.22 -30.38 1.62
C LYS A 239 -5.73 -30.22 1.45
N LEU A 240 -6.20 -30.31 0.21
CA LEU A 240 -7.64 -30.25 -0.06
C LEU A 240 -8.35 -31.42 0.67
N PRO A 241 -9.35 -31.17 1.53
CA PRO A 241 -10.08 -32.22 2.23
C PRO A 241 -10.66 -33.24 1.24
N GLN A 242 -10.57 -34.54 1.56
CA GLN A 242 -11.05 -35.59 0.65
C GLN A 242 -12.54 -35.46 0.31
N PHE A 243 -13.36 -34.90 1.20
CA PHE A 243 -14.77 -34.65 0.92
C PHE A 243 -14.97 -33.59 -0.16
N ILE A 244 -14.18 -32.51 -0.16
CA ILE A 244 -14.24 -31.46 -1.20
C ILE A 244 -13.79 -32.04 -2.54
N LYS A 245 -12.69 -32.81 -2.53
CA LYS A 245 -12.20 -33.53 -3.71
C LYS A 245 -13.28 -34.43 -4.31
N LYS A 246 -13.96 -35.22 -3.47
CA LYS A 246 -15.06 -36.12 -3.89
C LYS A 246 -16.32 -35.38 -4.35
N LYS A 247 -16.67 -34.25 -3.72
CA LYS A 247 -17.83 -33.43 -4.08
C LYS A 247 -17.62 -32.76 -5.45
N ILE A 248 -16.43 -32.23 -5.67
CA ILE A 248 -15.98 -31.73 -6.97
C ILE A 248 -16.03 -32.86 -8.02
N GLN A 249 -15.49 -34.04 -7.70
CA GLN A 249 -15.55 -35.22 -8.59
C GLN A 249 -16.96 -35.70 -8.94
N ARG A 250 -17.94 -35.56 -8.03
CA ARG A 250 -19.34 -35.93 -8.30
C ARG A 250 -20.04 -34.93 -9.22
N ILE A 251 -19.79 -33.63 -9.04
CA ILE A 251 -20.29 -32.59 -9.96
C ILE A 251 -19.68 -32.77 -11.37
N ILE A 252 -18.45 -33.32 -11.46
CA ILE A 252 -17.76 -33.63 -12.72
C ILE A 252 -18.40 -34.81 -13.48
N GLN A 253 -18.95 -35.82 -12.79
CA GLN A 253 -19.49 -37.01 -13.45
C GLN A 253 -20.88 -36.82 -14.09
N ASP A 254 -21.71 -35.93 -13.55
CA ASP A 254 -23.08 -35.70 -14.07
C ASP A 254 -23.13 -34.75 -15.29
N THR A 255 -22.02 -34.13 -15.69
CA THR A 255 -22.00 -33.20 -16.83
C THR A 255 -21.70 -33.91 -18.16
N THR A 256 -22.40 -35.01 -18.43
CA THR A 256 -22.31 -35.75 -19.71
C THR A 256 -23.61 -35.62 -20.49
N ARG A 257 -24.00 -34.40 -20.91
CA ARG A 257 -25.08 -34.24 -21.92
C ARG A 257 -25.14 -32.93 -22.72
N ASN A 258 -24.06 -32.12 -22.77
CA ASN A 258 -23.85 -31.12 -23.85
C ASN A 258 -22.50 -30.39 -23.70
N ARG A 259 -21.44 -30.96 -24.25
CA ARG A 259 -20.04 -30.48 -24.09
C ARG A 259 -19.84 -28.99 -24.44
N ARG A 260 -20.61 -28.46 -25.41
CA ARG A 260 -20.51 -27.05 -25.85
C ARG A 260 -21.20 -26.07 -24.90
N ARG A 261 -22.33 -26.44 -24.27
CA ARG A 261 -22.95 -25.60 -23.22
C ARG A 261 -22.09 -25.59 -21.96
N THR A 262 -21.55 -26.74 -21.56
CA THR A 262 -20.66 -26.85 -20.40
C THR A 262 -19.44 -25.93 -20.50
N LEU A 263 -18.86 -25.78 -21.70
CA LEU A 263 -17.68 -24.94 -21.91
C LEU A 263 -17.99 -23.44 -21.80
N ILE A 264 -19.18 -23.01 -22.25
CA ILE A 264 -19.66 -21.63 -22.09
C ILE A 264 -19.93 -21.33 -20.61
N ASP A 265 -20.63 -22.23 -19.90
CA ASP A 265 -20.92 -22.07 -18.47
C ASP A 265 -19.63 -21.98 -17.65
N LEU A 266 -18.63 -22.81 -17.99
CA LEU A 266 -17.29 -22.74 -17.42
C LEU A 266 -16.58 -21.43 -17.77
N ALA A 267 -16.62 -20.99 -19.02
CA ALA A 267 -16.01 -19.73 -19.42
C ALA A 267 -16.61 -18.54 -18.66
N ILE A 268 -17.93 -18.53 -18.44
CA ILE A 268 -18.61 -17.50 -17.62
C ILE A 268 -18.12 -17.57 -16.17
N ALA A 269 -18.09 -18.76 -15.55
CA ALA A 269 -17.61 -18.92 -14.18
C ALA A 269 -16.16 -18.45 -14.02
N VAL A 270 -15.31 -18.73 -15.01
CA VAL A 270 -13.91 -18.33 -15.04
C VAL A 270 -13.77 -16.83 -15.23
N PHE A 271 -14.56 -16.24 -16.12
CA PHE A 271 -14.60 -14.80 -16.31
C PHE A 271 -14.99 -14.09 -15.02
N VAL A 272 -16.08 -14.52 -14.37
CA VAL A 272 -16.55 -13.96 -13.10
C VAL A 272 -15.51 -14.15 -11.98
N SER A 273 -14.89 -15.34 -11.91
CA SER A 273 -13.81 -15.59 -10.95
C SER A 273 -12.62 -14.68 -11.19
N GLY A 274 -12.18 -14.49 -12.44
CA GLY A 274 -11.08 -13.58 -12.79
C GLY A 274 -11.40 -12.13 -12.43
N PHE A 275 -12.64 -11.70 -12.64
CA PHE A 275 -13.12 -10.37 -12.28
C PHE A 275 -13.09 -10.15 -10.76
N ILE A 276 -13.66 -11.07 -9.99
CA ILE A 276 -13.69 -10.99 -8.51
C ILE A 276 -12.27 -11.00 -7.93
N VAL A 277 -11.41 -11.89 -8.43
CA VAL A 277 -10.02 -12.00 -7.97
C VAL A 277 -9.27 -10.70 -8.25
N SER A 278 -9.37 -10.16 -9.46
CA SER A 278 -8.74 -8.88 -9.82
C SER A 278 -9.25 -7.72 -8.96
N LEU A 279 -10.54 -7.74 -8.59
CA LEU A 279 -11.12 -6.75 -7.70
C LEU A 279 -10.50 -6.79 -6.31
N LEU A 280 -10.37 -7.99 -5.74
CA LEU A 280 -9.73 -8.21 -4.44
C LEU A 280 -8.24 -7.84 -4.48
N GLU A 281 -7.55 -8.18 -5.57
CA GLU A 281 -6.14 -7.84 -5.77
C GLU A 281 -5.89 -6.34 -5.78
N SER A 282 -6.77 -5.59 -6.45
CA SER A 282 -6.67 -4.13 -6.51
C SER A 282 -6.70 -3.48 -5.12
N VAL A 283 -7.38 -4.09 -4.15
CA VAL A 283 -7.42 -3.62 -2.76
C VAL A 283 -6.08 -3.85 -2.05
N CYS A 284 -5.43 -4.98 -2.32
CA CYS A 284 -4.19 -5.40 -1.66
C CYS A 284 -2.91 -4.82 -2.29
N THR A 285 -2.93 -4.52 -3.59
CA THR A 285 -1.73 -4.18 -4.38
C THR A 285 -1.85 -2.86 -5.16
N GLY A 286 -3.08 -2.41 -5.44
CA GLY A 286 -3.36 -1.32 -6.37
C GLY A 286 -3.20 0.11 -5.83
N GLN A 287 -2.55 0.33 -4.69
CA GLN A 287 -2.60 1.63 -4.01
C GLN A 287 -1.57 2.69 -4.46
N THR A 288 -0.55 2.35 -5.24
CA THR A 288 0.57 3.28 -5.49
C THR A 288 0.63 3.94 -6.88
N TYR A 289 0.11 3.29 -7.93
CA TYR A 289 0.28 3.77 -9.32
C TYR A 289 -1.03 3.95 -10.11
N VAL A 290 -1.92 2.96 -10.07
CA VAL A 290 -3.20 3.00 -10.80
C VAL A 290 -4.05 4.21 -10.41
N PRO A 291 -4.17 4.61 -9.12
CA PRO A 291 -4.94 5.80 -8.73
C PRO A 291 -4.38 7.11 -9.29
N THR A 292 -3.04 7.23 -9.37
CA THR A 292 -2.36 8.40 -9.95
C THR A 292 -2.64 8.51 -11.45
N ILE A 293 -2.49 7.41 -12.19
CA ILE A 293 -2.78 7.39 -13.63
C ILE A 293 -4.28 7.64 -13.89
N ALA A 294 -5.15 7.03 -13.09
CA ALA A 294 -6.60 7.22 -13.16
C ALA A 294 -7.04 8.66 -12.87
N TYR A 295 -6.34 9.35 -11.97
CA TYR A 295 -6.59 10.77 -11.73
C TYR A 295 -6.24 11.61 -12.96
N VAL A 296 -5.06 11.40 -13.55
CA VAL A 296 -4.57 12.19 -14.69
C VAL A 296 -5.38 11.92 -15.98
N LEU A 297 -6.02 10.76 -16.12
CA LEU A 297 -6.97 10.48 -17.22
C LEU A 297 -8.14 11.47 -17.29
N LYS A 298 -8.47 12.16 -16.19
CA LYS A 298 -9.50 13.20 -16.15
C LYS A 298 -9.01 14.55 -16.71
N THR A 299 -7.71 14.75 -16.80
CA THR A 299 -7.10 15.99 -17.32
C THR A 299 -6.89 15.89 -18.83
N SER A 300 -7.49 16.81 -19.61
CA SER A 300 -7.54 16.72 -21.07
C SER A 300 -6.16 16.70 -21.75
N SER A 301 -5.20 17.46 -21.22
CA SER A 301 -3.86 17.63 -21.82
C SER A 301 -2.97 16.39 -21.70
N LEU A 302 -3.11 15.59 -20.65
CA LEU A 302 -2.25 14.43 -20.36
C LEU A 302 -2.95 13.08 -20.56
N ARG A 303 -4.24 13.09 -20.96
CA ARG A 303 -5.07 11.88 -21.09
C ARG A 303 -4.43 10.82 -21.99
N GLY A 304 -3.86 11.19 -23.13
CA GLY A 304 -3.24 10.24 -24.05
C GLY A 304 -2.05 9.51 -23.42
N LYS A 305 -1.15 10.25 -22.76
CA LYS A 305 0.01 9.67 -22.05
C LYS A 305 -0.43 8.81 -20.87
N ALA A 306 -1.45 9.24 -20.12
CA ALA A 306 -1.99 8.47 -19.00
C ALA A 306 -2.63 7.16 -19.47
N PHE A 307 -3.39 7.18 -20.57
CA PHE A 307 -3.95 5.96 -21.14
C PHE A 307 -2.86 5.01 -21.64
N PHE A 308 -1.84 5.53 -22.32
CA PHE A 308 -0.69 4.74 -22.75
C PHE A 308 0.02 4.08 -21.57
N TYR A 309 0.30 4.81 -20.49
CA TYR A 309 0.90 4.23 -19.28
C TYR A 309 -0.01 3.20 -18.60
N LEU A 310 -1.33 3.42 -18.57
CA LEU A 310 -2.28 2.45 -18.03
C LEU A 310 -2.29 1.15 -18.84
N ALA A 311 -2.28 1.24 -20.17
CA ALA A 311 -2.24 0.09 -21.06
C ALA A 311 -0.91 -0.67 -20.93
N LEU A 312 0.21 0.07 -20.88
CA LEU A 312 1.54 -0.51 -20.71
C LEU A 312 1.69 -1.23 -19.37
N TYR A 313 1.20 -0.62 -18.29
CA TYR A 313 1.14 -1.25 -16.97
C TYR A 313 0.35 -2.56 -17.02
N ASN A 314 -0.86 -2.52 -17.59
CA ASN A 314 -1.73 -3.71 -17.73
C ASN A 314 -1.08 -4.83 -18.53
N LEU A 315 -0.36 -4.48 -19.60
CA LEU A 315 0.34 -5.47 -20.43
C LEU A 315 1.44 -6.19 -19.63
N MET A 316 2.22 -5.45 -18.83
CA MET A 316 3.25 -6.03 -17.97
C MET A 316 2.68 -6.80 -16.79
N PHE A 317 1.55 -6.37 -16.25
CA PHE A 317 0.82 -7.09 -15.21
C PHE A 317 0.40 -8.50 -15.65
N ILE A 318 -0.04 -8.65 -16.90
CA ILE A 318 -0.52 -9.93 -17.43
C ILE A 318 0.60 -10.84 -17.93
N LEU A 319 1.75 -10.26 -18.26
CA LEU A 319 2.86 -11.00 -18.86
C LEU A 319 3.27 -12.24 -18.03
N PRO A 320 3.45 -12.17 -16.69
CA PRO A 320 3.73 -13.35 -15.87
C PRO A 320 2.65 -14.43 -15.98
N LEU A 321 1.36 -14.05 -15.92
CA LEU A 321 0.24 -14.97 -16.04
C LEU A 321 0.25 -15.70 -17.40
N VAL A 322 0.50 -14.97 -18.49
CA VAL A 322 0.60 -15.54 -19.84
C VAL A 322 1.77 -16.53 -19.92
N ILE A 323 2.93 -16.18 -19.39
CA ILE A 323 4.12 -17.05 -19.39
C ILE A 323 3.81 -18.38 -18.68
N ILE A 324 3.20 -18.30 -17.49
CA ILE A 324 2.84 -19.48 -16.69
C ILE A 324 1.78 -20.31 -17.40
N PHE A 325 0.77 -19.67 -17.97
CA PHE A 325 -0.29 -20.34 -18.71
C PHE A 325 0.27 -21.11 -19.92
N LEU A 326 1.13 -20.49 -20.72
CA LEU A 326 1.79 -21.13 -21.85
C LEU A 326 2.71 -22.27 -21.40
N ALA A 327 3.44 -22.11 -20.29
CA ALA A 327 4.24 -23.18 -19.71
C ALA A 327 3.38 -24.39 -19.31
N ALA A 328 2.21 -24.14 -18.72
CA ALA A 328 1.28 -25.21 -18.35
C ALA A 328 0.67 -25.92 -19.57
N LEU A 329 0.34 -25.20 -20.65
CA LEU A 329 -0.17 -25.79 -21.91
C LEU A 329 0.86 -26.67 -22.64
N ARG A 330 2.15 -26.36 -22.51
CA ARG A 330 3.24 -27.20 -23.06
C ARG A 330 3.40 -28.53 -22.34
N GLY A 331 2.59 -28.80 -21.31
CA GLY A 331 2.70 -30.04 -20.56
C GLY A 331 3.98 -30.07 -19.75
N VAL A 332 4.38 -28.92 -19.17
CA VAL A 332 5.08 -28.96 -17.88
C VAL A 332 4.12 -29.66 -16.92
N THR A 333 4.15 -30.97 -16.97
CA THR A 333 3.16 -31.84 -16.36
C THR A 333 3.26 -31.61 -14.87
N SER A 334 2.10 -31.51 -14.23
CA SER A 334 2.03 -31.51 -12.77
C SER A 334 2.78 -32.71 -12.19
N GLU A 335 3.08 -33.78 -12.92
CA GLU A 335 3.95 -34.87 -12.47
C GLU A 335 5.42 -34.49 -12.30
N MET A 336 6.06 -33.77 -13.22
CA MET A 336 7.45 -33.32 -13.06
C MET A 336 7.53 -32.20 -12.03
N PHE A 337 6.61 -31.24 -12.08
CA PHE A 337 6.55 -30.15 -11.10
C PHE A 337 6.18 -30.68 -9.71
N SER A 338 5.25 -31.64 -9.61
CA SER A 338 4.88 -32.28 -8.34
C SER A 338 5.92 -33.29 -7.87
N LYS A 339 6.68 -33.97 -8.74
CA LYS A 339 7.85 -34.76 -8.33
C LYS A 339 8.98 -33.87 -7.83
N MET A 340 9.26 -32.75 -8.51
CA MET A 340 10.24 -31.76 -8.07
C MET A 340 9.82 -31.10 -6.75
N ALA A 341 8.57 -30.65 -6.65
CA ALA A 341 7.99 -30.06 -5.46
C ALA A 341 7.88 -31.08 -4.31
N ARG A 342 7.65 -32.38 -4.59
CA ARG A 342 7.72 -33.46 -3.58
C ARG A 342 9.15 -33.77 -3.17
N ARG A 343 10.10 -33.79 -4.12
CA ARG A 343 11.53 -34.03 -3.87
C ARG A 343 12.14 -32.94 -2.99
N HIS A 344 11.63 -31.71 -3.10
CA HIS A 344 12.02 -30.57 -2.28
C HIS A 344 10.89 -30.07 -1.36
N LEU A 345 9.97 -30.96 -0.94
CA LEU A 345 8.76 -30.55 -0.21
C LEU A 345 9.08 -29.81 1.09
N GLN A 346 10.17 -30.20 1.76
CA GLN A 346 10.69 -29.50 2.93
C GLN A 346 11.09 -28.06 2.60
N ALA A 347 11.90 -27.85 1.56
CA ALA A 347 12.31 -26.52 1.14
C ALA A 347 11.13 -25.67 0.67
N VAL A 348 10.20 -26.27 -0.09
CA VAL A 348 8.98 -25.58 -0.56
C VAL A 348 8.13 -25.13 0.63
N LYS A 349 7.86 -26.00 1.61
CA LYS A 349 7.04 -25.65 2.79
C LYS A 349 7.70 -24.57 3.65
N LEU A 350 9.00 -24.66 3.84
CA LEU A 350 9.77 -23.65 4.59
C LEU A 350 9.77 -22.29 3.86
N LEU A 351 10.00 -22.28 2.54
CA LEU A 351 9.95 -21.06 1.73
C LEU A 351 8.54 -20.45 1.69
N THR A 352 7.48 -21.25 1.57
CA THR A 352 6.11 -20.75 1.64
C THR A 352 5.77 -20.19 3.02
N ALA A 353 6.26 -20.79 4.10
CA ALA A 353 6.07 -20.25 5.43
C ALA A 353 6.80 -18.90 5.59
N ALA A 354 8.06 -18.83 5.17
CA ALA A 354 8.84 -17.60 5.18
C ALA A 354 8.16 -16.49 4.35
N LEU A 355 7.64 -16.83 3.16
CA LEU A 355 6.86 -15.91 2.33
C LEU A 355 5.61 -15.39 3.06
N PHE A 356 4.82 -16.26 3.69
CA PHE A 356 3.61 -15.83 4.39
C PHE A 356 3.90 -14.97 5.63
N PHE A 357 4.95 -15.28 6.39
CA PHE A 357 5.36 -14.43 7.52
C PHE A 357 5.92 -13.08 7.06
N LEU A 358 6.73 -13.08 5.99
CA LEU A 358 7.21 -11.84 5.39
C LEU A 358 6.04 -10.98 4.89
N LEU A 359 5.07 -11.59 4.19
CA LEU A 359 3.87 -10.90 3.74
C LEU A 359 3.09 -10.33 4.93
N ALA A 360 2.84 -11.13 5.96
CA ALA A 360 2.14 -10.65 7.17
C ALA A 360 2.87 -9.49 7.85
N PHE A 361 4.19 -9.55 7.94
CA PHE A 361 5.01 -8.47 8.51
C PHE A 361 4.95 -7.19 7.68
N LEU A 362 5.09 -7.31 6.35
CA LEU A 362 4.95 -6.18 5.43
C LEU A 362 3.54 -5.56 5.51
N LEU A 363 2.50 -6.39 5.57
CA LEU A 363 1.11 -5.96 5.78
C LEU A 363 0.87 -5.38 7.19
N PHE A 364 1.75 -5.58 8.16
CA PHE A 364 1.61 -4.93 9.47
C PHE A 364 2.31 -3.56 9.48
N ILE A 365 3.43 -3.44 8.76
CA ILE A 365 4.23 -2.21 8.65
C ILE A 365 3.59 -1.19 7.70
N ALA A 366 3.02 -1.64 6.59
CA ALA A 366 2.43 -0.76 5.58
C ALA A 366 1.05 -0.18 5.99
N LYS A 367 0.78 -0.11 7.29
CA LYS A 367 -0.46 0.37 7.90
C LYS A 367 -0.51 1.90 8.00
#